data_AF-A0A2V5U5T5-F1
#
_entry.id   AF-A0A2V5U5T5-F1
#
_cell.length_a   1.000
_cell.length_b   1.000
_cell.length_c   1.000
_cell.angle_alpha   90.00
_cell.angle_beta   90.00
_cell.angle_gamma   90.00
#
_symmetry.space_group_name_H-M   'P 1'
#
loop_
_entity.id
_entity.type
_entity.pdbx_description
1 polymer ?
#
loop_
_entity_poly.entity_id
_entity_poly.type
_entity_poly.pdbx_seq_one_letter_code
_entity_poly.pdbx_strand_id
1 'polypeptide(L)'
;PDMNQTAILHVVERLERLVTRLPEKIRRPVLRELTPLKELFLQQRPPRFLLIGSSKIPTHRIIDTLFTAGVPEQMNVALMPVHRWIDCDISGHGTISILDARDAGDSAAAPVEEGLKRQSPDIIFLFDDAESNLEKPAAAKSASFLLHLPYDFGGALDDAKVIGVCFGSEKRAAQLEEALKTQPAVRDRLLKVIRFDEMHSAEVRGLLSVLTEQLPNQAKIEMIRISRDREAQHHVAQMLIKSTTAICTAIGAQPIPLADMPILTSLQVVMVSGIMYISGRERSLRAATEFITALGVNVGAGMLLREGARAVLKFFPGWGNVVCGMIAGAGTYAMGRAASAFFIGGVSLKEARQKYLSNRKKASHKLRWSEDSVRASRRIE
;
A
#
# COMPACT_ATOMS: atom_id res chain seq x y z
N PRO A 1 -13.78 -7.99 -16.16
CA PRO A 1 -12.89 -6.90 -16.61
C PRO A 1 -11.97 -6.48 -15.47
N ASP A 2 -10.70 -6.84 -15.62
CA ASP A 2 -9.63 -6.31 -14.78
C ASP A 2 -9.67 -4.79 -14.76
N MET A 3 -9.30 -4.24 -13.61
CA MET A 3 -9.36 -2.82 -13.36
C MET A 3 -8.51 -2.05 -14.38
N ASN A 4 -9.17 -1.29 -15.27
CA ASN A 4 -8.49 -0.27 -16.05
C ASN A 4 -8.18 0.90 -15.10
N GLN A 5 -6.91 1.28 -14.94
CA GLN A 5 -6.45 2.40 -14.11
C GLN A 5 -7.28 3.67 -14.35
N THR A 6 -7.78 3.81 -15.57
CA THR A 6 -8.75 4.79 -16.06
C THR A 6 -10.03 4.93 -15.21
N ALA A 7 -10.59 3.84 -14.68
CA ALA A 7 -11.81 3.88 -13.90
C ALA A 7 -11.59 4.52 -12.51
N ILE A 8 -10.46 4.24 -11.85
CA ILE A 8 -10.10 4.88 -10.58
C ILE A 8 -9.74 6.35 -10.84
N LEU A 9 -8.98 6.64 -11.89
CA LEU A 9 -8.67 8.02 -12.30
C LEU A 9 -9.95 8.83 -12.47
N HIS A 10 -10.95 8.30 -13.18
CA HIS A 10 -12.23 8.98 -13.34
C HIS A 10 -12.97 9.24 -12.02
N VAL A 11 -12.92 8.29 -11.07
CA VAL A 11 -13.52 8.49 -9.74
C VAL A 11 -12.79 9.61 -8.99
N VAL A 12 -11.46 9.64 -9.05
CA VAL A 12 -10.66 10.66 -8.38
C VAL A 12 -10.84 12.02 -9.02
N GLU A 13 -10.84 12.14 -10.35
CA GLU A 13 -11.13 13.40 -11.05
C GLU A 13 -12.51 13.96 -10.73
N ARG A 14 -13.52 13.09 -10.60
CA ARG A 14 -14.86 13.50 -10.17
C ARG A 14 -14.83 14.00 -8.73
N LEU A 15 -14.07 13.32 -7.87
CA LEU A 15 -13.94 13.70 -6.48
C LEU A 15 -13.17 15.03 -6.33
N GLU A 16 -12.10 15.26 -7.07
CA GLU A 16 -11.38 16.54 -7.12
C GLU A 16 -12.29 17.68 -7.56
N ARG A 17 -13.08 17.48 -8.62
CA ARG A 17 -14.08 18.45 -9.08
C ARG A 17 -15.14 18.77 -8.03
N LEU A 18 -15.50 17.80 -7.19
CA LEU A 18 -16.43 18.04 -6.08
C LEU A 18 -15.72 18.78 -4.95
N VAL A 19 -14.47 18.44 -4.66
CA VAL A 19 -13.68 19.07 -3.60
C VAL A 19 -13.42 20.55 -3.88
N THR A 20 -13.19 20.94 -5.14
CA THR A 20 -13.05 22.37 -5.50
C THR A 20 -14.31 23.18 -5.20
N ARG A 21 -15.49 22.55 -5.21
CA ARG A 21 -16.78 23.18 -4.86
C ARG A 21 -17.05 23.24 -3.35
N LEU A 22 -16.22 22.62 -2.52
CA LEU A 22 -16.39 22.64 -1.06
C LEU A 22 -15.89 23.96 -0.44
N PRO A 23 -16.53 24.45 0.65
CA PRO A 23 -16.02 25.55 1.45
C PRO A 23 -14.58 25.30 1.94
N GLU A 24 -13.75 26.35 2.04
CA GLU A 24 -12.32 26.21 2.39
C GLU A 24 -12.06 25.44 3.68
N LYS A 25 -12.90 25.67 4.70
CA LYS A 25 -12.81 25.00 6.02
C LYS A 25 -12.87 23.47 5.94
N ILE A 26 -13.46 22.91 4.88
CA ILE A 26 -13.66 21.47 4.68
C ILE A 26 -12.79 20.94 3.55
N ARG A 27 -12.51 21.76 2.53
CA ARG A 27 -11.67 21.42 1.38
C ARG A 27 -10.29 20.92 1.81
N ARG A 28 -9.61 21.64 2.71
CA ARG A 28 -8.27 21.28 3.19
C ARG A 28 -8.23 19.92 3.92
N PRO A 29 -9.10 19.65 4.92
CA PRO A 29 -9.22 18.31 5.52
C PRO A 29 -9.46 17.19 4.51
N VAL A 30 -10.38 17.40 3.55
CA VAL A 30 -10.70 16.37 2.56
C VAL A 30 -9.52 16.11 1.62
N LEU A 31 -8.83 17.15 1.14
CA LEU A 31 -7.63 16.99 0.31
C LEU A 31 -6.52 16.24 1.04
N ARG A 32 -6.32 16.52 2.34
CA ARG A 32 -5.33 15.81 3.17
C ARG A 32 -5.60 14.30 3.26
N GLU A 33 -6.87 13.92 3.32
CA GLU A 33 -7.29 12.50 3.36
C GLU A 33 -7.27 11.83 1.97
N LEU A 34 -7.19 12.60 0.89
CA LEU A 34 -7.08 12.06 -0.47
C LEU A 34 -5.66 11.72 -0.87
N THR A 35 -4.66 12.39 -0.31
CA THR A 35 -3.26 12.13 -0.65
C THR A 35 -2.87 10.66 -0.45
N PRO A 36 -3.15 10.01 0.71
CA PRO A 36 -2.85 8.59 0.89
C PRO A 36 -3.61 7.70 -0.10
N LEU A 37 -4.86 8.05 -0.44
CA LEU A 37 -5.66 7.29 -1.40
C LEU A 37 -5.08 7.38 -2.81
N LYS A 38 -4.57 8.55 -3.22
CA LYS A 38 -3.89 8.73 -4.50
C LYS A 38 -2.59 7.93 -4.57
N GLU A 39 -1.77 8.04 -3.54
CA GLU A 39 -0.48 7.34 -3.48
C GLU A 39 -0.67 5.81 -3.52
N LEU A 40 -1.65 5.28 -2.78
CA LEU A 40 -1.87 3.84 -2.66
C LEU A 40 -2.61 3.22 -3.86
N PHE A 41 -3.44 3.96 -4.60
CA PHE A 41 -4.29 3.38 -5.66
C PHE A 41 -4.08 3.93 -7.06
N LEU A 42 -3.54 5.14 -7.21
CA LEU A 42 -3.34 5.75 -8.52
C LEU A 42 -1.88 5.73 -8.95
N GLN A 43 -0.98 5.99 -8.01
CA GLN A 43 0.45 6.01 -8.23
C GLN A 43 1.11 4.68 -7.86
N GLN A 44 0.30 3.64 -7.68
CA GLN A 44 0.81 2.34 -7.30
C GLN A 44 1.76 1.82 -8.39
N ARG A 45 2.91 1.31 -7.96
CA ARG A 45 3.89 0.66 -8.82
C ARG A 45 4.55 -0.52 -8.11
N PRO A 46 5.21 -1.42 -8.85
CA PRO A 46 6.10 -2.41 -8.25
C PRO A 46 7.18 -1.75 -7.37
N PRO A 47 7.53 -2.34 -6.21
CA PRO A 47 8.75 -2.00 -5.52
C PRO A 47 9.94 -2.33 -6.41
N ARG A 48 10.91 -1.42 -6.41
CA ARG A 48 12.10 -1.48 -7.26
C ARG A 48 13.30 -1.88 -6.42
N PHE A 49 13.91 -3.00 -6.77
CA PHE A 49 15.06 -3.55 -6.09
C PHE A 49 16.27 -3.55 -7.01
N LEU A 50 17.34 -2.93 -6.53
CA LEU A 50 18.63 -2.96 -7.20
C LEU A 50 19.50 -4.02 -6.52
N LEU A 51 20.05 -4.95 -7.29
CA LEU A 51 21.03 -5.92 -6.81
C LEU A 51 22.42 -5.47 -7.24
N ILE A 52 23.33 -5.32 -6.29
CA ILE A 52 24.72 -4.92 -6.52
C ILE A 52 25.69 -5.80 -5.72
N GLY A 53 26.98 -5.65 -5.97
CA GLY A 53 28.03 -6.43 -5.32
C GLY A 53 28.35 -7.69 -6.12
N SER A 54 28.87 -8.71 -5.43
CA SER A 54 29.30 -9.96 -6.07
C SER A 54 28.50 -11.13 -5.54
N SER A 55 27.96 -11.95 -6.44
CA SER A 55 27.33 -13.21 -6.10
C SER A 55 27.08 -14.03 -7.37
N LYS A 56 27.52 -15.29 -7.35
CA LYS A 56 27.31 -16.26 -8.43
C LYS A 56 25.87 -16.80 -8.50
N ILE A 57 25.00 -16.40 -7.55
CA ILE A 57 23.62 -16.91 -7.48
C ILE A 57 22.78 -16.29 -8.61
N PRO A 58 22.09 -17.09 -9.43
CA PRO A 58 21.17 -16.57 -10.43
C PRO A 58 20.03 -15.73 -9.83
N THR A 59 19.61 -14.67 -10.51
CA THR A 59 18.56 -13.73 -10.04
C THR A 59 17.26 -14.44 -9.66
N HIS A 60 16.83 -15.44 -10.42
CA HIS A 60 15.61 -16.21 -10.11
C HIS A 60 15.69 -16.91 -8.75
N ARG A 61 16.85 -17.48 -8.38
CA ARG A 61 17.06 -18.10 -7.05
C ARG A 61 16.99 -17.07 -5.93
N ILE A 62 17.48 -15.86 -6.16
CA ILE A 62 17.36 -14.75 -5.21
C ILE A 62 15.89 -14.39 -5.02
N ILE A 63 15.15 -14.25 -6.11
CA ILE A 63 13.72 -13.95 -6.07
C ILE A 63 12.97 -15.02 -5.27
N ASP A 64 13.24 -16.28 -5.56
CA ASP A 64 12.55 -17.39 -4.93
C ASP A 64 12.82 -17.45 -3.42
N THR A 65 14.10 -17.32 -3.06
CA THR A 65 14.53 -17.39 -1.66
C THR A 65 13.98 -16.23 -0.84
N LEU A 66 13.97 -15.00 -1.39
CA LEU A 66 13.59 -13.80 -0.64
C LEU A 66 12.08 -13.51 -0.66
N PHE A 67 11.34 -13.95 -1.69
CA PHE A 67 9.94 -13.53 -1.89
C PHE A 67 8.94 -14.67 -2.04
N THR A 68 9.35 -15.91 -2.37
CA THR A 68 8.40 -17.01 -2.66
C THR A 68 8.45 -18.19 -1.69
N ALA A 69 9.13 -18.05 -0.53
CA ALA A 69 9.37 -19.12 0.44
C ALA A 69 8.18 -20.09 0.61
N GLY A 70 8.31 -21.30 0.04
CA GLY A 70 7.35 -22.39 0.18
C GLY A 70 6.43 -22.66 -1.02
N VAL A 71 6.58 -21.97 -2.16
CA VAL A 71 5.89 -22.33 -3.41
C VAL A 71 6.83 -23.18 -4.29
N PRO A 72 6.41 -24.38 -4.76
CA PRO A 72 7.21 -25.17 -5.68
C PRO A 72 7.52 -24.41 -6.97
N GLU A 73 8.75 -24.55 -7.47
CA GLU A 73 9.20 -23.98 -8.74
C GLU A 73 8.18 -24.20 -9.85
N GLN A 74 7.68 -23.10 -10.40
CA GLN A 74 6.89 -23.15 -11.61
C GLN A 74 7.30 -22.01 -12.53
N MET A 75 8.51 -22.09 -13.10
CA MET A 75 8.71 -21.44 -14.39
C MET A 75 9.88 -21.98 -15.19
N ASN A 76 9.62 -22.07 -16.50
CA ASN A 76 10.60 -22.23 -17.56
C ASN A 76 11.74 -21.24 -17.38
N VAL A 77 12.97 -21.74 -17.38
CA VAL A 77 14.22 -20.97 -17.34
C VAL A 77 14.40 -20.25 -18.68
N ALA A 78 13.61 -19.21 -18.93
CA ALA A 78 13.97 -18.21 -19.91
C ALA A 78 15.12 -17.39 -19.32
N LEU A 79 16.22 -17.24 -20.06
CA LEU A 79 17.36 -16.40 -19.68
C LEU A 79 16.84 -15.02 -19.23
N MET A 80 16.93 -14.73 -17.93
CA MET A 80 16.58 -13.41 -17.42
C MET A 80 17.61 -12.42 -17.96
N PRO A 81 17.18 -11.33 -18.61
CA PRO A 81 18.09 -10.28 -19.02
C PRO A 81 18.80 -9.70 -17.79
N VAL A 82 20.09 -9.41 -17.90
CA VAL A 82 20.84 -8.69 -16.86
C VAL A 82 20.95 -7.21 -17.24
N HIS A 83 21.24 -6.34 -16.26
CA HIS A 83 21.54 -4.91 -16.48
C HIS A 83 20.36 -4.04 -16.97
N ARG A 84 19.12 -4.49 -16.81
CA ARG A 84 17.91 -3.69 -17.06
C ARG A 84 16.81 -4.03 -16.07
N TRP A 85 15.88 -3.08 -15.85
CA TRP A 85 14.69 -3.30 -15.03
C TRP A 85 13.80 -4.39 -15.62
N ILE A 86 13.41 -5.36 -14.79
CA ILE A 86 12.50 -6.45 -15.15
C ILE A 86 11.43 -6.58 -14.08
N ASP A 87 10.18 -6.57 -14.54
CA ASP A 87 9.03 -6.82 -13.70
C ASP A 87 8.83 -8.34 -13.57
N CYS A 88 8.83 -8.81 -12.32
CA CYS A 88 8.72 -10.21 -11.93
C CYS A 88 7.41 -10.40 -11.16
N ASP A 89 6.55 -11.29 -11.64
CA ASP A 89 5.35 -11.71 -10.90
C ASP A 89 5.73 -12.69 -9.78
N ILE A 90 5.22 -12.43 -8.59
CA ILE A 90 5.47 -13.21 -7.38
C ILE A 90 4.23 -14.05 -7.09
N SER A 91 4.13 -15.18 -7.81
CA SER A 91 3.08 -16.20 -7.64
C SER A 91 1.64 -15.64 -7.65
N GLY A 92 1.36 -14.62 -8.48
CA GLY A 92 0.06 -13.94 -8.56
C GLY A 92 -0.27 -13.04 -7.36
N HIS A 93 0.65 -12.89 -6.41
CA HIS A 93 0.47 -12.05 -5.22
C HIS A 93 1.02 -10.64 -5.39
N GLY A 94 1.66 -10.34 -6.50
CA GLY A 94 2.13 -9.00 -6.79
C GLY A 94 3.32 -9.01 -7.71
N THR A 95 3.75 -7.83 -8.10
CA THR A 95 4.88 -7.65 -9.01
C THR A 95 5.96 -6.87 -8.31
N ILE A 96 7.22 -7.28 -8.48
CA ILE A 96 8.41 -6.50 -8.11
C ILE A 96 9.19 -6.15 -9.36
N SER A 97 9.93 -5.06 -9.35
CA SER A 97 10.86 -4.71 -10.43
C SER A 97 12.28 -4.90 -9.93
N ILE A 98 13.09 -5.65 -10.67
CA ILE A 98 14.49 -5.92 -10.30
C ILE A 98 15.42 -5.40 -11.39
N LEU A 99 16.46 -4.70 -10.96
CA LEU A 99 17.63 -4.39 -11.77
C LEU A 99 18.80 -5.14 -11.17
N ASP A 100 19.30 -6.15 -11.89
CA ASP A 100 20.50 -6.87 -11.49
C ASP A 100 21.73 -6.20 -12.14
N ALA A 101 22.53 -5.53 -11.31
CA ALA A 101 23.76 -4.85 -11.68
C ALA A 101 25.00 -5.50 -11.02
N ARG A 102 24.86 -6.73 -10.51
CA ARG A 102 25.99 -7.50 -10.00
C ARG A 102 26.95 -7.82 -11.15
N ASP A 103 28.25 -7.74 -10.86
CA ASP A 103 29.33 -7.99 -11.83
C ASP A 103 29.23 -7.15 -13.13
N ALA A 104 28.53 -6.00 -13.10
CA ALA A 104 28.46 -5.08 -14.22
C ALA A 104 29.84 -4.47 -14.50
N GLY A 105 30.54 -5.00 -15.51
CA GLY A 105 31.76 -4.41 -16.04
C GLY A 105 31.49 -3.18 -16.92
N ASP A 106 32.54 -2.60 -17.50
CA ASP A 106 32.48 -1.35 -18.27
C ASP A 106 31.43 -1.36 -19.42
N SER A 107 31.21 -2.52 -20.05
CA SER A 107 30.23 -2.67 -21.15
C SER A 107 28.78 -2.67 -20.69
N ALA A 108 28.52 -2.88 -19.40
CA ALA A 108 27.19 -2.91 -18.78
C ALA A 108 26.87 -1.65 -17.96
N ALA A 109 27.85 -0.77 -17.73
CA ALA A 109 27.66 0.45 -16.94
C ALA A 109 26.62 1.40 -17.57
N ALA A 110 26.72 1.66 -18.88
CA ALA A 110 25.81 2.56 -19.59
C ALA A 110 24.31 2.14 -19.52
N PRO A 111 23.92 0.88 -19.81
CA PRO A 111 22.51 0.48 -19.70
C PRO A 111 22.00 0.49 -18.24
N VAL A 112 22.85 0.16 -17.26
CA VAL A 112 22.48 0.26 -15.83
C VAL A 112 22.25 1.72 -15.44
N GLU A 113 23.15 2.62 -15.85
CA GLU A 113 23.03 4.07 -15.63
C GLU A 113 21.74 4.64 -16.22
N GLU A 114 21.45 4.30 -17.47
CA GLU A 114 20.24 4.75 -18.14
C GLU A 114 18.98 4.22 -17.42
N GLY A 115 19.00 2.96 -16.97
CA GLY A 115 17.94 2.36 -16.18
C GLY A 115 17.69 3.10 -14.86
N LEU A 116 18.76 3.44 -14.14
CA LEU A 116 18.70 4.16 -12.87
C LEU A 116 18.27 5.63 -13.03
N LYS A 117 18.68 6.30 -14.11
CA LYS A 117 18.21 7.66 -14.46
C LYS A 117 16.70 7.69 -14.75
N ARG A 118 16.18 6.63 -15.37
CA ARG A 118 14.73 6.49 -15.66
C ARG A 118 13.92 6.15 -14.42
N GLN A 119 14.46 5.28 -13.56
CA GLN A 119 13.76 4.76 -12.39
C GLN A 119 14.75 4.54 -11.24
N SER A 120 14.58 5.28 -10.14
CA SER A 120 15.35 5.05 -8.92
C SER A 120 14.90 3.78 -8.19
N PRO A 121 15.83 3.06 -7.54
CA PRO A 121 15.49 1.93 -6.67
C PRO A 121 14.88 2.40 -5.36
N ASP A 122 14.02 1.57 -4.78
CA ASP A 122 13.50 1.79 -3.42
C ASP A 122 14.46 1.20 -2.38
N ILE A 123 14.95 -0.01 -2.65
CA ILE A 123 15.89 -0.75 -1.78
C ILE A 123 17.03 -1.29 -2.64
N ILE A 124 18.23 -1.26 -2.07
CA ILE A 124 19.44 -1.84 -2.64
C ILE A 124 19.81 -3.08 -1.84
N PHE A 125 19.95 -4.22 -2.51
CA PHE A 125 20.53 -5.43 -1.95
C PHE A 125 22.01 -5.50 -2.35
N LEU A 126 22.89 -5.39 -1.37
CA LEU A 126 24.33 -5.45 -1.58
C LEU A 126 24.87 -6.83 -1.21
N PHE A 127 25.29 -7.59 -2.21
CA PHE A 127 25.80 -8.94 -2.06
C PHE A 127 27.31 -8.98 -1.82
N ASP A 128 27.71 -9.74 -0.81
CA ASP A 128 29.10 -10.07 -0.48
C ASP A 128 29.31 -11.59 -0.53
N ASP A 129 29.76 -12.07 -1.69
CA ASP A 129 30.26 -13.41 -1.93
C ASP A 129 31.54 -13.62 -1.09
N ALA A 130 31.63 -14.72 -0.36
CA ALA A 130 32.72 -15.05 0.55
C ALA A 130 34.17 -15.02 -0.01
N GLU A 131 34.36 -14.96 -1.34
CA GLU A 131 35.66 -14.84 -2.03
C GLU A 131 36.12 -13.37 -2.13
N SER A 132 35.21 -12.43 -1.88
CA SER A 132 35.48 -11.02 -1.72
C SER A 132 36.25 -10.78 -0.42
N ASN A 133 37.59 -10.86 -0.50
CA ASN A 133 38.42 -10.28 0.56
C ASN A 133 38.12 -8.78 0.55
N LEU A 134 37.43 -8.27 1.58
CA LEU A 134 37.30 -6.83 1.86
C LEU A 134 38.69 -6.14 1.94
N GLU A 135 39.76 -6.92 2.16
CA GLU A 135 41.16 -6.49 2.15
C GLU A 135 41.85 -6.56 0.76
N LYS A 136 41.26 -7.22 -0.25
CA LYS A 136 41.82 -7.28 -1.61
C LYS A 136 41.19 -6.20 -2.51
N PRO A 137 42.01 -5.39 -3.22
CA PRO A 137 41.55 -4.22 -3.96
C PRO A 137 40.64 -4.50 -5.16
N ALA A 138 40.39 -5.76 -5.54
CA ALA A 138 39.52 -6.14 -6.66
C ALA A 138 38.06 -6.37 -6.23
N ALA A 139 37.83 -6.99 -5.06
CA ALA A 139 36.50 -7.19 -4.49
C ALA A 139 35.99 -5.92 -3.79
N ALA A 140 36.90 -5.24 -3.09
CA ALA A 140 36.70 -3.86 -2.67
C ALA A 140 36.47 -2.94 -3.88
N LYS A 141 37.00 -3.24 -5.07
CA LYS A 141 36.66 -2.49 -6.29
C LYS A 141 35.23 -2.73 -6.74
N SER A 142 34.63 -3.91 -6.76
CA SER A 142 33.24 -4.06 -7.26
C SER A 142 32.18 -3.53 -6.29
N ALA A 143 32.35 -3.78 -4.98
CA ALA A 143 31.47 -3.21 -3.95
C ALA A 143 31.71 -1.70 -3.79
N SER A 144 32.98 -1.24 -3.86
CA SER A 144 33.26 0.20 -3.87
C SER A 144 33.10 0.86 -5.23
N PHE A 145 32.95 0.16 -6.36
CA PHE A 145 32.67 0.80 -7.65
C PHE A 145 31.22 1.24 -7.72
N LEU A 146 30.30 0.49 -7.09
CA LEU A 146 28.90 0.88 -6.97
C LEU A 146 28.61 1.73 -5.71
N LEU A 147 29.38 1.57 -4.62
CA LEU A 147 29.27 2.40 -3.41
C LEU A 147 30.16 3.67 -3.40
N HIS A 148 31.27 3.68 -4.14
CA HIS A 148 32.08 4.84 -4.53
C HIS A 148 31.91 5.10 -6.02
N LEU A 149 30.70 5.12 -6.56
CA LEU A 149 30.46 5.93 -7.75
C LEU A 149 30.53 7.38 -7.28
N PRO A 150 31.69 8.06 -7.38
CA PRO A 150 31.78 9.43 -6.93
C PRO A 150 31.14 10.22 -8.07
N TYR A 151 30.15 11.03 -7.74
CA TYR A 151 29.83 12.24 -8.49
C TYR A 151 28.95 12.21 -9.75
N ASP A 152 28.48 11.09 -10.32
CA ASP A 152 27.67 11.18 -11.56
C ASP A 152 26.23 10.63 -11.51
N PHE A 153 25.82 10.03 -10.39
CA PHE A 153 24.41 9.72 -10.14
C PHE A 153 23.78 10.83 -9.30
N GLY A 154 23.48 11.97 -9.92
CA GLY A 154 22.80 13.08 -9.26
C GLY A 154 21.57 12.61 -8.46
N GLY A 155 21.70 12.56 -7.13
CA GLY A 155 20.63 12.35 -6.12
C GLY A 155 19.83 11.04 -6.17
N ALA A 156 19.88 10.24 -7.24
CA ALA A 156 18.90 9.17 -7.49
C ALA A 156 19.11 7.91 -6.63
N LEU A 157 20.33 7.66 -6.18
CA LEU A 157 20.66 6.53 -5.30
C LEU A 157 20.68 6.93 -3.83
N ASP A 158 20.73 8.22 -3.48
CA ASP A 158 21.05 8.68 -2.12
C ASP A 158 19.95 8.40 -1.09
N ASP A 159 18.70 8.26 -1.52
CA ASP A 159 17.55 8.02 -0.64
C ASP A 159 17.25 6.53 -0.41
N ALA A 160 17.73 5.64 -1.28
CA ALA A 160 17.34 4.22 -1.27
C ALA A 160 17.89 3.51 -0.02
N LYS A 161 17.09 2.69 0.67
CA LYS A 161 17.60 1.96 1.84
C LYS A 161 18.44 0.75 1.41
N VAL A 162 19.36 0.32 2.25
CA VAL A 162 20.32 -0.74 1.92
C VAL A 162 20.11 -1.96 2.81
N ILE A 163 20.14 -3.14 2.20
CA ILE A 163 20.18 -4.44 2.88
C ILE A 163 21.46 -5.14 2.45
N GLY A 164 22.32 -5.44 3.42
CA GLY A 164 23.50 -6.27 3.16
C GLY A 164 23.10 -7.74 3.07
N VAL A 165 23.65 -8.45 2.11
CA VAL A 165 23.40 -9.87 1.88
C VAL A 165 24.73 -10.61 1.92
N CYS A 166 24.90 -11.48 2.91
CA CYS A 166 26.11 -12.26 3.10
C CYS A 166 25.83 -13.76 3.02
N PHE A 167 26.91 -14.53 2.90
CA PHE A 167 26.88 -15.99 2.84
C PHE A 167 27.83 -16.58 3.89
N GLY A 168 27.40 -17.67 4.53
CA GLY A 168 28.21 -18.39 5.51
C GLY A 168 28.00 -17.86 6.93
N SER A 169 29.05 -17.86 7.76
CA SER A 169 28.92 -17.76 9.22
C SER A 169 28.42 -16.42 9.77
N GLU A 170 27.85 -16.43 10.98
CA GLU A 170 27.45 -15.21 11.71
C GLU A 170 28.60 -14.22 11.88
N LYS A 171 29.82 -14.71 12.07
CA LYS A 171 31.01 -13.85 12.17
C LYS A 171 31.20 -12.99 10.92
N ARG A 172 30.93 -13.54 9.73
CA ARG A 172 30.99 -12.78 8.47
C ARG A 172 29.87 -11.76 8.37
N ALA A 173 28.66 -12.13 8.76
CA ALA A 173 27.53 -11.20 8.81
C ALA A 173 27.85 -9.98 9.69
N ALA A 174 28.42 -10.21 10.88
CA ALA A 174 28.85 -9.15 11.79
C ALA A 174 29.99 -8.29 11.21
N GLN A 175 30.96 -8.90 10.52
CA GLN A 175 32.04 -8.17 9.85
C GLN A 175 31.52 -7.27 8.72
N LEU A 176 30.61 -7.79 7.88
CA LEU A 176 29.99 -7.01 6.82
C LEU A 176 29.14 -5.88 7.41
N GLU A 177 28.36 -6.15 8.45
CA GLU A 177 27.54 -5.13 9.10
C GLU A 177 28.39 -3.99 9.67
N GLU A 178 29.50 -4.31 10.34
CA GLU A 178 30.44 -3.30 10.83
C GLU A 178 31.06 -2.50 9.69
N ALA A 179 31.53 -3.17 8.64
CA ALA A 179 32.09 -2.51 7.46
C ALA A 179 31.09 -1.51 6.83
N LEU A 180 29.83 -1.92 6.64
CA LEU A 180 28.78 -1.06 6.07
C LEU A 180 28.41 0.11 7.00
N LYS A 181 28.46 -0.08 8.33
CA LYS A 181 28.26 1.00 9.31
C LYS A 181 29.39 2.02 9.31
N THR A 182 30.62 1.64 8.92
CA THR A 182 31.73 2.59 8.80
C THR A 182 31.69 3.44 7.53
N GLN A 183 30.95 3.02 6.49
CA GLN A 183 30.86 3.75 5.22
C GLN A 183 29.80 4.86 5.28
N PRO A 184 30.16 6.15 5.14
CA PRO A 184 29.22 7.27 5.24
C PRO A 184 28.05 7.21 4.24
N ALA A 185 28.30 6.68 3.03
CA ALA A 185 27.28 6.56 1.98
C ALA A 185 26.17 5.53 2.31
N VAL A 186 26.43 4.59 3.23
CA VAL A 186 25.54 3.46 3.55
C VAL A 186 25.05 3.50 4.99
N ARG A 187 25.86 3.99 5.93
CA ARG A 187 25.62 3.94 7.39
C ARG A 187 24.20 4.33 7.79
N ASP A 188 23.70 5.46 7.31
CA ASP A 188 22.38 6.00 7.71
C ASP A 188 21.20 5.38 6.92
N ARG A 189 21.51 4.49 5.98
CA ARG A 189 20.56 3.85 5.07
C ARG A 189 20.50 2.33 5.24
N LEU A 190 21.48 1.74 5.94
CA LEU A 190 21.54 0.32 6.24
C LEU A 190 20.36 -0.07 7.16
N LEU A 191 19.49 -0.96 6.66
CA LEU A 191 18.38 -1.48 7.44
C LEU A 191 18.80 -2.69 8.26
N LYS A 192 19.51 -3.64 7.63
CA LYS A 192 19.96 -4.90 8.23
C LYS A 192 20.94 -5.61 7.30
N VAL A 193 21.74 -6.53 7.85
CA VAL A 193 22.45 -7.57 7.10
C VAL A 193 21.74 -8.91 7.28
N ILE A 194 21.48 -9.61 6.16
CA ILE A 194 20.85 -10.94 6.13
C ILE A 194 21.83 -12.00 5.67
N ARG A 195 21.66 -13.22 6.19
CA ARG A 195 22.40 -14.43 5.78
C ARG A 195 21.55 -15.21 4.78
N PHE A 196 21.94 -15.19 3.52
CA PHE A 196 21.10 -15.72 2.44
C PHE A 196 20.90 -17.24 2.54
N ASP A 197 21.93 -17.96 3.00
CA ASP A 197 21.95 -19.42 3.18
C ASP A 197 21.02 -19.91 4.31
N GLU A 198 20.63 -19.03 5.23
CA GLU A 198 19.73 -19.33 6.36
C GLU A 198 18.37 -18.64 6.23
N MET A 199 17.98 -18.26 5.02
CA MET A 199 16.64 -17.69 4.75
C MET A 199 15.55 -18.77 4.80
N HIS A 200 15.14 -19.13 6.02
CA HIS A 200 13.95 -19.93 6.23
C HIS A 200 12.69 -19.04 6.34
N SER A 201 11.53 -19.67 6.54
CA SER A 201 10.24 -18.96 6.49
C SER A 201 10.09 -17.85 7.54
N ALA A 202 10.81 -17.92 8.67
CA ALA A 202 10.72 -16.91 9.73
C ALA A 202 11.54 -15.66 9.36
N GLU A 203 12.75 -15.87 8.85
CA GLU A 203 13.68 -14.82 8.46
C GLU A 203 13.18 -14.09 7.21
N VAL A 204 12.65 -14.84 6.24
CA VAL A 204 11.98 -14.28 5.06
C VAL A 204 10.81 -13.40 5.49
N ARG A 205 9.97 -13.85 6.41
CA ARG A 205 8.87 -13.04 6.93
C ARG A 205 9.37 -11.76 7.62
N GLY A 206 10.44 -11.86 8.41
CA GLY A 206 11.09 -10.72 9.05
C GLY A 206 11.62 -9.70 8.02
N LEU A 207 12.26 -10.18 6.95
CA LEU A 207 12.73 -9.35 5.85
C LEU A 207 11.58 -8.63 5.13
N LEU A 208 10.53 -9.36 4.75
CA LEU A 208 9.37 -8.80 4.05
C LEU A 208 8.62 -7.77 4.89
N SER A 209 8.58 -7.95 6.22
CA SER A 209 8.04 -6.96 7.15
C SER A 209 8.87 -5.67 7.13
N VAL A 210 10.20 -5.76 7.24
CA VAL A 210 11.10 -4.60 7.13
C VAL A 210 10.94 -3.88 5.78
N LEU A 211 10.88 -4.62 4.68
CA LEU A 211 10.65 -4.05 3.35
C LEU A 211 9.31 -3.29 3.29
N THR A 212 8.23 -3.90 3.81
CA THR A 212 6.90 -3.29 3.84
C THR A 212 6.88 -1.95 4.58
N GLU A 213 7.61 -1.85 5.69
CA GLU A 213 7.68 -0.62 6.49
C GLU A 213 8.47 0.50 5.79
N GLN A 214 9.58 0.15 5.15
CA GLN A 214 10.56 1.10 4.61
C GLN A 214 10.27 1.56 3.18
N LEU A 215 9.50 0.80 2.41
CA LEU A 215 9.13 1.18 1.04
C LEU A 215 8.28 2.47 0.99
N PRO A 216 8.30 3.23 -0.11
CA PRO A 216 7.39 4.37 -0.29
C PRO A 216 5.94 3.92 -0.45
N ASN A 217 4.97 4.78 -0.09
CA ASN A 217 3.53 4.46 -0.13
C ASN A 217 3.06 3.89 -1.49
N GLN A 218 3.62 4.37 -2.59
CA GLN A 218 3.35 3.90 -3.96
C GLN A 218 3.71 2.41 -4.19
N ALA A 219 4.73 1.90 -3.50
CA ALA A 219 5.22 0.53 -3.62
C ALA A 219 4.71 -0.40 -2.50
N LYS A 220 4.30 0.18 -1.37
CA LYS A 220 3.83 -0.58 -0.18
C LYS A 220 2.72 -1.58 -0.49
N ILE A 221 1.76 -1.22 -1.35
CA ILE A 221 0.62 -2.11 -1.62
C ILE A 221 1.06 -3.43 -2.26
N GLU A 222 1.93 -3.41 -3.27
CA GLU A 222 2.42 -4.65 -3.88
C GLU A 222 3.19 -5.48 -2.84
N MET A 223 4.05 -4.84 -2.05
CA MET A 223 4.82 -5.55 -1.02
C MET A 223 3.94 -6.17 0.07
N ILE A 224 2.85 -5.51 0.47
CA ILE A 224 1.88 -6.06 1.42
C ILE A 224 1.16 -7.28 0.85
N ARG A 225 0.87 -7.27 -0.45
CA ARG A 225 0.23 -8.43 -1.10
C ARG A 225 1.22 -9.60 -1.21
N ILE A 226 2.47 -9.32 -1.55
CA ILE A 226 3.56 -10.31 -1.62
C ILE A 226 3.84 -10.92 -0.24
N SER A 227 4.04 -10.09 0.78
CA SER A 227 4.36 -10.54 2.15
C SER A 227 3.22 -11.27 2.85
N ARG A 228 1.97 -11.00 2.43
CA ARG A 228 0.75 -11.46 3.10
C ARG A 228 0.75 -11.15 4.61
N ASP A 229 1.45 -10.10 5.01
CA ASP A 229 1.49 -9.66 6.40
C ASP A 229 0.10 -9.11 6.78
N ARG A 230 -0.62 -9.87 7.63
CA ARG A 230 -1.97 -9.51 8.05
C ARG A 230 -2.00 -8.21 8.84
N GLU A 231 -0.96 -7.89 9.61
CA GLU A 231 -0.91 -6.64 10.37
C GLU A 231 -0.78 -5.46 9.43
N ALA A 232 0.14 -5.55 8.45
CA ALA A 232 0.29 -4.52 7.43
C ALA A 232 -0.98 -4.37 6.56
N GLN A 233 -1.60 -5.48 6.16
CA GLN A 233 -2.89 -5.49 5.44
C GLN A 233 -3.98 -4.78 6.24
N HIS A 234 -4.10 -5.08 7.55
CA HIS A 234 -5.07 -4.43 8.42
C HIS A 234 -4.76 -2.95 8.63
N HIS A 235 -3.50 -2.57 8.79
CA HIS A 235 -3.08 -1.20 8.96
C HIS A 235 -3.48 -0.34 7.76
N VAL A 236 -3.10 -0.76 6.55
CA VAL A 236 -3.48 -0.05 5.33
C VAL A 236 -4.98 -0.03 5.14
N ALA A 237 -5.68 -1.16 5.34
CA ALA A 237 -7.14 -1.18 5.27
C ALA A 237 -7.78 -0.17 6.25
N GLN A 238 -7.26 -0.04 7.48
CA GLN A 238 -7.76 0.96 8.43
C GLN A 238 -7.51 2.40 7.97
N MET A 239 -6.37 2.68 7.32
CA MET A 239 -6.14 4.01 6.73
C MET A 239 -7.20 4.33 5.68
N LEU A 240 -7.50 3.40 4.76
CA LEU A 240 -8.54 3.61 3.74
C LEU A 240 -9.91 3.86 4.36
N ILE A 241 -10.27 3.03 5.34
CA ILE A 241 -11.56 3.13 6.02
C ILE A 241 -11.69 4.50 6.71
N LYS A 242 -10.65 4.94 7.43
CA LYS A 242 -10.67 6.22 8.15
C LYS A 242 -10.74 7.40 7.19
N SER A 243 -9.92 7.43 6.15
CA SER A 243 -9.90 8.51 5.16
C SER A 243 -11.22 8.58 4.38
N THR A 244 -11.72 7.45 3.87
CA THR A 244 -13.02 7.41 3.17
C THR A 244 -14.18 7.77 4.11
N THR A 245 -14.17 7.34 5.37
CA THR A 245 -15.15 7.76 6.38
C THR A 245 -15.10 9.26 6.64
N ALA A 246 -13.92 9.85 6.80
CA ALA A 246 -13.76 11.29 7.01
C ALA A 246 -14.32 12.10 5.84
N ILE A 247 -13.98 11.70 4.60
CA ILE A 247 -14.47 12.33 3.37
C ILE A 247 -16.00 12.21 3.27
N CYS A 248 -16.56 11.00 3.48
CA CYS A 248 -18.02 10.80 3.45
C CYS A 248 -18.74 11.59 4.54
N THR A 249 -18.15 11.72 5.73
CA THR A 249 -18.69 12.52 6.83
C THR A 249 -18.74 14.00 6.44
N ALA A 250 -17.63 14.52 5.94
CA ALA A 250 -17.50 15.90 5.52
C ALA A 250 -18.48 16.27 4.39
N ILE A 251 -18.60 15.43 3.36
CA ILE A 251 -19.54 15.64 2.26
C ILE A 251 -20.99 15.50 2.76
N GLY A 252 -21.28 14.50 3.58
CA GLY A 252 -22.61 14.29 4.16
C GLY A 252 -23.04 15.39 5.12
N ALA A 253 -22.08 16.12 5.71
CA ALA A 253 -22.30 17.25 6.60
C ALA A 253 -22.61 18.57 5.87
N GLN A 254 -22.72 18.56 4.54
CA GLN A 254 -22.99 19.76 3.77
C GLN A 254 -24.39 19.72 3.14
N PRO A 255 -25.12 20.85 3.13
CA PRO A 255 -26.39 21.00 2.41
C PRO A 255 -26.12 21.21 0.91
N ILE A 256 -25.33 20.34 0.29
CA ILE A 256 -25.06 20.40 -1.15
C ILE A 256 -26.25 19.73 -1.86
N PRO A 257 -26.95 20.42 -2.79
CA PRO A 257 -28.01 19.83 -3.60
C PRO A 257 -27.43 18.68 -4.43
N LEU A 258 -28.06 17.52 -4.30
CA LEU A 258 -27.48 16.20 -4.48
C LEU A 258 -27.38 15.75 -5.95
N ALA A 259 -27.09 16.66 -6.87
CA ALA A 259 -26.95 16.31 -8.30
C ALA A 259 -25.73 15.38 -8.58
N ASP A 260 -24.84 15.17 -7.60
CA ASP A 260 -23.61 14.35 -7.71
C ASP A 260 -23.70 12.96 -7.03
N MET A 261 -24.89 12.36 -7.02
CA MET A 261 -25.23 11.02 -6.46
C MET A 261 -24.23 9.86 -6.67
N PRO A 262 -23.40 9.79 -7.73
CA PRO A 262 -22.46 8.68 -7.91
C PRO A 262 -21.24 8.73 -6.98
N ILE A 263 -20.80 9.90 -6.48
CA ILE A 263 -19.42 10.05 -5.98
C ILE A 263 -19.17 9.36 -4.64
N LEU A 264 -20.09 9.48 -3.66
CA LEU A 264 -19.93 8.80 -2.36
C LEU A 264 -19.97 7.28 -2.51
N THR A 265 -20.85 6.77 -3.36
CA THR A 265 -20.94 5.35 -3.68
C THR A 265 -19.68 4.89 -4.39
N SER A 266 -19.17 5.65 -5.38
CA SER A 266 -17.91 5.35 -6.04
C SER A 266 -16.74 5.29 -5.05
N LEU A 267 -16.67 6.22 -4.09
CA LEU A 267 -15.62 6.21 -3.06
C LEU A 267 -15.72 4.96 -2.16
N GLN A 268 -16.93 4.57 -1.76
CA GLN A 268 -17.16 3.34 -0.99
C GLN A 268 -16.78 2.08 -1.78
N VAL A 269 -17.12 2.02 -3.07
CA VAL A 269 -16.74 0.90 -3.96
C VAL A 269 -15.23 0.85 -4.15
N VAL A 270 -14.56 1.99 -4.36
CA VAL A 270 -13.09 2.08 -4.47
C VAL A 270 -12.42 1.63 -3.18
N MET A 271 -12.92 2.07 -2.01
CA MET A 271 -12.42 1.61 -0.70
C MET A 271 -12.52 0.09 -0.56
N VAL A 272 -13.69 -0.50 -0.85
CA VAL A 272 -13.89 -1.96 -0.76
C VAL A 272 -13.01 -2.71 -1.76
N SER A 273 -12.93 -2.23 -3.00
CA SER A 273 -12.04 -2.79 -4.03
C SER A 273 -10.57 -2.73 -3.59
N GLY A 274 -10.15 -1.64 -2.97
CA GLY A 274 -8.80 -1.49 -2.44
C GLY A 274 -8.49 -2.45 -1.30
N ILE A 275 -9.43 -2.63 -0.36
CA ILE A 275 -9.30 -3.62 0.72
C ILE A 275 -9.22 -5.05 0.17
N MET A 276 -10.04 -5.37 -0.83
CA MET A 276 -10.01 -6.67 -1.52
C MET A 276 -8.65 -6.89 -2.21
N TYR A 277 -8.09 -5.86 -2.82
CA TYR A 277 -6.80 -5.97 -3.46
C TYR A 277 -5.64 -6.23 -2.48
N ILE A 278 -5.64 -5.48 -1.37
CA ILE A 278 -4.65 -5.61 -0.29
C ILE A 278 -4.65 -7.03 0.28
N SER A 279 -5.79 -7.72 0.27
CA SER A 279 -5.87 -9.12 0.71
C SER A 279 -5.28 -10.13 -0.28
N GLY A 280 -4.62 -9.67 -1.35
CA GLY A 280 -4.03 -10.53 -2.38
C GLY A 280 -5.00 -11.01 -3.46
N ARG A 281 -6.28 -10.58 -3.44
CA ARG A 281 -7.24 -10.86 -4.52
C ARG A 281 -7.06 -9.86 -5.66
N GLU A 282 -7.53 -10.21 -6.84
CA GLU A 282 -7.56 -9.28 -7.97
C GLU A 282 -8.48 -8.09 -7.70
N ARG A 283 -8.16 -6.94 -8.32
CA ARG A 283 -8.99 -5.74 -8.22
C ARG A 283 -10.24 -5.88 -9.07
N SER A 284 -11.40 -5.65 -8.45
CA SER A 284 -12.67 -5.67 -9.18
C SER A 284 -13.72 -4.78 -8.52
N LEU A 285 -14.07 -3.69 -9.21
CA LEU A 285 -15.18 -2.81 -8.81
C LEU A 285 -16.52 -3.57 -8.84
N ARG A 286 -16.65 -4.53 -9.76
CA ARG A 286 -17.83 -5.40 -9.85
C ARG A 286 -17.96 -6.27 -8.60
N ALA A 287 -16.91 -7.00 -8.23
CA ALA A 287 -16.92 -7.84 -7.03
C ALA A 287 -17.10 -7.00 -5.76
N ALA A 288 -16.50 -5.81 -5.70
CA ALA A 288 -16.73 -4.87 -4.60
C ALA A 288 -18.20 -4.43 -4.52
N THR A 289 -18.83 -4.13 -5.66
CA THR A 289 -20.26 -3.75 -5.72
C THR A 289 -21.18 -4.91 -5.36
N GLU A 290 -20.87 -6.12 -5.83
CA GLU A 290 -21.60 -7.34 -5.47
C GLU A 290 -21.51 -7.61 -3.96
N PHE A 291 -20.32 -7.47 -3.37
CA PHE A 291 -20.13 -7.56 -1.91
C PHE A 291 -20.96 -6.52 -1.15
N ILE A 292 -20.90 -5.25 -1.55
CA ILE A 292 -21.68 -4.17 -0.93
C ILE A 292 -23.18 -4.48 -1.00
N THR A 293 -23.65 -4.91 -2.17
CA THR A 293 -25.05 -5.31 -2.39
C THR A 293 -25.44 -6.47 -1.48
N ALA A 294 -24.57 -7.48 -1.35
CA ALA A 294 -24.81 -8.64 -0.49
C ALA A 294 -24.81 -8.32 1.02
N LEU A 295 -24.14 -7.25 1.45
CA LEU A 295 -24.30 -6.71 2.81
C LEU A 295 -25.72 -6.14 3.06
N GLY A 296 -26.55 -6.04 2.02
CA GLY A 296 -27.88 -5.44 2.05
C GLY A 296 -27.86 -3.95 1.76
N VAL A 297 -26.75 -3.42 1.24
CA VAL A 297 -26.65 -2.04 0.76
C VAL A 297 -27.03 -2.04 -0.72
N ASN A 298 -28.32 -2.05 -1.00
CA ASN A 298 -28.81 -1.89 -2.36
C ASN A 298 -28.46 -0.48 -2.84
N VAL A 299 -27.55 -0.36 -3.79
CA VAL A 299 -27.09 0.93 -4.34
C VAL A 299 -28.28 1.75 -4.86
N GLY A 300 -29.29 1.12 -5.47
CA GLY A 300 -30.52 1.78 -5.94
C GLY A 300 -31.54 2.12 -4.84
N ALA A 301 -31.79 1.23 -3.87
CA ALA A 301 -32.76 1.48 -2.80
C ALA A 301 -32.22 2.42 -1.69
N GLY A 302 -30.89 2.44 -1.50
CA GLY A 302 -30.20 3.37 -0.60
C GLY A 302 -30.28 4.82 -1.05
N MET A 303 -30.37 5.09 -2.36
CA MET A 303 -30.63 6.43 -2.90
C MET A 303 -32.05 6.90 -2.57
N LEU A 304 -33.05 6.03 -2.73
CA LEU A 304 -34.44 6.31 -2.39
C LEU A 304 -34.61 6.59 -0.88
N LEU A 305 -33.97 5.78 -0.04
CA LEU A 305 -34.00 5.96 1.42
C LEU A 305 -33.20 7.19 1.90
N ARG A 306 -32.11 7.57 1.20
CA ARG A 306 -31.34 8.78 1.52
C ARG A 306 -32.06 10.06 1.12
N GLU A 307 -32.72 10.09 -0.04
CA GLU A 307 -33.58 11.22 -0.42
C GLU A 307 -34.82 11.31 0.47
N GLY A 308 -35.40 10.17 0.87
CA GLY A 308 -36.45 10.12 1.88
C GLY A 308 -35.98 10.67 3.23
N ALA A 309 -34.81 10.25 3.73
CA ALA A 309 -34.24 10.76 4.98
C ALA A 309 -33.88 12.25 4.89
N ARG A 310 -33.38 12.72 3.75
CA ARG A 310 -33.07 14.12 3.50
C ARG A 310 -34.34 14.98 3.40
N ALA A 311 -35.42 14.45 2.82
CA ALA A 311 -36.72 15.08 2.82
C ALA A 311 -37.29 15.24 4.23
N VAL A 312 -37.06 14.24 5.11
CA VAL A 312 -37.43 14.30 6.53
C VAL A 312 -36.53 15.24 7.34
N LEU A 313 -35.24 15.36 6.99
CA LEU A 313 -34.29 16.22 7.71
C LEU A 313 -34.39 17.71 7.34
N LYS A 314 -35.06 18.05 6.24
CA LYS A 314 -35.42 19.45 5.90
C LYS A 314 -36.30 20.13 6.97
N PHE A 315 -36.95 19.35 7.84
CA PHE A 315 -37.78 19.87 8.93
C PHE A 315 -36.98 20.27 10.18
N PHE A 316 -35.65 20.09 10.22
CA PHE A 316 -34.78 20.45 11.36
C PHE A 316 -33.69 21.45 10.96
N PRO A 317 -33.95 22.77 11.06
CA PRO A 317 -32.97 23.80 10.70
C PRO A 317 -31.73 23.76 11.62
N GLY A 318 -30.55 23.85 11.03
CA GLY A 318 -29.24 23.96 11.72
C GLY A 318 -28.52 22.65 12.06
N TRP A 319 -29.23 21.55 12.35
CA TRP A 319 -28.62 20.29 12.83
C TRP A 319 -28.70 19.12 11.84
N GLY A 320 -29.63 19.16 10.88
CA GLY A 320 -29.87 18.07 9.93
C GLY A 320 -28.63 17.67 9.12
N ASN A 321 -27.77 18.63 8.79
CA ASN A 321 -26.55 18.38 8.03
C ASN A 321 -25.51 17.59 8.87
N VAL A 322 -25.26 17.98 10.12
CA VAL A 322 -24.28 17.29 10.98
C VAL A 322 -24.69 15.83 11.22
N VAL A 323 -25.99 15.60 11.48
CA VAL A 323 -26.57 14.26 11.62
C VAL A 323 -26.43 13.44 10.34
N CYS A 324 -26.70 14.04 9.17
CA CYS A 324 -26.47 13.39 7.86
C CYS A 324 -25.01 12.97 7.68
N GLY A 325 -24.07 13.85 8.01
CA GLY A 325 -22.63 13.57 7.95
C GLY A 325 -22.24 12.40 8.85
N MET A 326 -22.69 12.39 10.10
CA MET A 326 -22.42 11.29 11.04
C MET A 326 -22.98 9.95 10.56
N ILE A 327 -24.22 9.92 10.04
CA ILE A 327 -24.83 8.70 9.49
C ILE A 327 -24.05 8.20 8.27
N ALA A 328 -23.67 9.11 7.37
CA ALA A 328 -22.87 8.77 6.19
C ALA A 328 -21.51 8.18 6.60
N GLY A 329 -20.79 8.82 7.51
CA GLY A 329 -19.51 8.37 8.05
C GLY A 329 -19.58 7.02 8.73
N ALA A 330 -20.56 6.82 9.62
CA ALA A 330 -20.76 5.57 10.34
C ALA A 330 -21.10 4.41 9.40
N GLY A 331 -21.94 4.65 8.39
CA GLY A 331 -22.27 3.65 7.37
C GLY A 331 -21.04 3.23 6.57
N THR A 332 -20.22 4.20 6.15
CA THR A 332 -18.94 3.95 5.46
C THR A 332 -17.98 3.16 6.35
N TYR A 333 -17.83 3.54 7.63
CA TYR A 333 -16.93 2.87 8.56
C TYR A 333 -17.34 1.41 8.78
N ALA A 334 -18.62 1.16 9.03
CA ALA A 334 -19.16 -0.19 9.22
C ALA A 334 -18.95 -1.07 7.98
N MET A 335 -19.17 -0.51 6.78
CA MET A 335 -18.95 -1.21 5.51
C MET A 335 -17.48 -1.57 5.32
N GLY A 336 -16.57 -0.62 5.57
CA GLY A 336 -15.13 -0.84 5.53
C GLY A 336 -14.66 -1.92 6.51
N ARG A 337 -15.15 -1.91 7.75
CA ARG A 337 -14.84 -2.95 8.75
C ARG A 337 -15.36 -4.33 8.36
N ALA A 338 -16.51 -4.40 7.68
CA ALA A 338 -17.04 -5.64 7.14
C ALA A 338 -16.19 -6.17 5.98
N ALA A 339 -15.79 -5.29 5.05
CA ALA A 339 -14.87 -5.63 3.95
C ALA A 339 -13.53 -6.15 4.48
N SER A 340 -12.91 -5.45 5.44
CA SER A 340 -11.65 -5.89 6.04
C SER A 340 -11.78 -7.25 6.74
N ALA A 341 -12.90 -7.52 7.42
CA ALA A 341 -13.13 -8.82 8.03
C ALA A 341 -13.27 -9.94 6.98
N PHE A 342 -14.01 -9.68 5.89
CA PHE A 342 -14.28 -10.67 4.85
C PHE A 342 -13.06 -10.96 3.97
N PHE A 343 -12.39 -9.92 3.48
CA PHE A 343 -11.29 -10.05 2.52
C PHE A 343 -9.97 -10.40 3.20
N ILE A 344 -9.63 -9.73 4.30
CA ILE A 344 -8.35 -9.94 5.02
C ILE A 344 -8.51 -10.99 6.12
N GLY A 345 -9.57 -10.87 6.92
CA GLY A 345 -9.83 -11.81 8.03
C GLY A 345 -10.38 -13.17 7.59
N GLY A 346 -10.82 -13.32 6.34
CA GLY A 346 -11.34 -14.57 5.79
C GLY A 346 -12.67 -15.04 6.38
N VAL A 347 -13.41 -14.17 7.07
CA VAL A 347 -14.71 -14.55 7.66
C VAL A 347 -15.79 -14.76 6.58
N SER A 348 -16.83 -15.53 6.91
CA SER A 348 -17.94 -15.74 5.99
C SER A 348 -18.70 -14.45 5.66
N LEU A 349 -19.35 -14.41 4.49
CA LEU A 349 -20.19 -13.26 4.10
C LEU A 349 -21.31 -12.98 5.13
N LYS A 350 -21.83 -14.04 5.77
CA LYS A 350 -22.84 -13.95 6.83
C LYS A 350 -22.29 -13.22 8.06
N GLU A 351 -21.09 -13.56 8.51
CA GLU A 351 -20.41 -12.88 9.62
C GLU A 351 -20.04 -11.44 9.28
N ALA A 352 -19.56 -11.19 8.06
CA ALA A 352 -19.29 -9.85 7.57
C ALA A 352 -20.56 -8.97 7.61
N ARG A 353 -21.72 -9.53 7.20
CA ARG A 353 -23.02 -8.87 7.29
C ARG A 353 -23.46 -8.62 8.73
N GLN A 354 -23.27 -9.59 9.63
CA GLN A 354 -23.54 -9.39 11.06
C GLN A 354 -22.67 -8.28 11.66
N LYS A 355 -21.38 -8.23 11.31
CA LYS A 355 -20.44 -7.20 11.74
C LYS A 355 -20.81 -5.82 11.19
N TYR A 356 -21.27 -5.74 9.94
CA TYR A 356 -21.83 -4.52 9.37
C TYR A 356 -23.05 -4.03 10.16
N LEU A 357 -24.03 -4.90 10.39
CA LEU A 357 -25.27 -4.55 11.10
C LEU A 357 -25.03 -4.16 12.57
N SER A 358 -24.15 -4.85 13.28
CA SER A 358 -23.84 -4.56 14.69
C SER A 358 -23.13 -3.21 14.85
N ASN A 359 -22.15 -2.92 13.99
CA ASN A 359 -21.47 -1.62 13.98
C ASN A 359 -22.43 -0.48 13.60
N ARG A 360 -23.35 -0.72 12.66
CA ARG A 360 -24.38 0.26 12.29
C ARG A 360 -25.35 0.55 13.44
N LYS A 361 -25.79 -0.47 14.18
CA LYS A 361 -26.66 -0.32 15.38
C LYS A 361 -25.97 0.46 16.51
N LYS A 362 -24.69 0.18 16.76
CA LYS A 362 -23.89 0.93 17.76
C LYS A 362 -23.81 2.42 17.42
N ALA A 363 -23.62 2.74 16.14
CA ALA A 363 -23.59 4.13 15.69
C ALA A 363 -24.96 4.83 15.83
N SER A 364 -26.07 4.17 15.48
CA SER A 364 -27.41 4.76 15.64
C SER A 364 -27.80 4.97 17.11
N HIS A 365 -27.41 4.07 18.01
CA HIS A 365 -27.69 4.19 19.43
C HIS A 365 -26.92 5.36 20.07
N LYS A 366 -25.64 5.52 19.71
CA LYS A 366 -24.80 6.63 20.19
C LYS A 366 -25.30 7.99 19.70
N LEU A 367 -25.85 8.05 18.50
CA LEU A 367 -26.45 9.27 17.93
C LEU A 367 -27.69 9.70 18.72
N ARG A 368 -28.59 8.74 19.02
CA ARG A 368 -29.84 8.98 19.77
C ARG A 368 -29.55 9.54 21.17
N TRP A 369 -28.56 8.98 21.85
CA TRP A 369 -28.08 9.45 23.15
C TRP A 369 -27.50 10.88 23.11
N SER A 370 -26.80 11.24 22.02
CA SER A 370 -26.27 12.60 21.81
C SER A 370 -27.37 13.62 21.52
N GLU A 371 -28.42 13.24 20.79
CA GLU A 371 -29.59 14.10 20.55
C GLU A 371 -30.40 14.29 21.84
N ASP A 372 -30.60 13.23 22.61
CA ASP A 372 -31.35 13.27 23.87
C ASP A 372 -30.63 14.09 24.94
N SER A 373 -29.29 13.98 25.04
CA SER A 373 -28.49 14.78 25.97
C SER A 373 -28.46 16.27 25.62
N VAL A 374 -28.33 16.63 24.34
CA VAL A 374 -28.39 18.04 23.88
C VAL A 374 -29.80 18.62 24.02
N ARG A 375 -30.85 17.80 23.85
CA ARG A 375 -32.24 18.21 24.08
C ARG A 375 -32.55 18.36 25.57
N ALA A 376 -31.91 17.57 26.44
CA ALA A 376 -32.04 17.67 27.89
C ALA A 376 -31.33 18.91 28.45
N SER A 377 -30.14 19.26 27.96
CA SER A 377 -29.44 20.48 28.40
C SER A 377 -30.16 21.78 27.98
N ARG A 378 -30.90 21.78 26.87
CA ARG A 378 -31.76 22.91 26.45
C ARG A 378 -33.12 23.01 27.15
N ARG A 379 -33.50 22.04 27.99
CA ARG A 379 -34.68 22.16 28.87
C ARG A 379 -34.34 22.73 30.25
N ILE A 380 -33.05 22.91 30.53
CA ILE A 380 -32.52 23.37 31.81
C ILE A 380 -32.05 24.84 31.73
N GLU A 381 -31.92 25.39 30.51
CA GLU A 381 -31.91 26.83 30.21
C GLU A 381 -33.33 27.30 29.87
#